data_AF-A0A5C3QME4-F1
#
_entry.id   AF-A0A5C3QME4-F1
#
_cell.length_a   1.000
_cell.length_b   1.000
_cell.length_c   1.000
_cell.angle_alpha   90.00
_cell.angle_beta   90.00
_cell.angle_gamma   90.00
#
_symmetry.space_group_name_H-M   'P 1'
#
loop_
_entity.id
_entity.type
_entity.pdbx_description
1 polymer ?
#
loop_
_entity_poly.entity_id
_entity_poly.type
_entity_poly.pdbx_seq_one_letter_code
_entity_poly.pdbx_strand_id
1 'polypeptide(L)'
;MLRHSASGHLSALFSPRFFRAQAQRNQSMWSFNKALDYAYPTTEPAAGETLEDGRFARWMGRVFMQAGEVDKRVAHVLWLRRHLLVSGAVLLDPFLVVRIAWANIQRALG
;
A
#
# COMPACT_ATOMS: atom_id res chain seq x y z
N MET A 1 -6.68 11.78 21.73
CA MET A 1 -6.32 13.17 21.38
C MET A 1 -7.36 14.20 21.81
N LEU A 2 -8.67 13.91 21.78
CA LEU A 2 -9.72 14.86 22.17
C LEU A 2 -10.09 14.87 23.67
N ARG A 3 -9.51 13.98 24.49
CA ARG A 3 -9.95 13.79 25.89
C ARG A 3 -9.48 14.87 26.88
N HIS A 4 -8.65 15.83 26.46
CA HIS A 4 -8.02 16.82 27.36
C HIS A 4 -8.25 18.27 26.91
N SER A 5 -9.20 18.52 26.01
CA SER A 5 -9.53 19.87 25.55
C SER A 5 -10.92 20.25 26.04
N ALA A 6 -11.06 21.45 26.59
CA ALA A 6 -12.37 22.01 26.93
C ALA A 6 -13.27 22.04 25.69
N SER A 7 -14.55 21.75 25.87
CA SER A 7 -15.55 21.79 24.79
C SER A 7 -15.48 23.15 24.07
N GLY A 8 -15.41 23.12 22.73
CA GLY A 8 -15.37 24.33 21.90
C GLY A 8 -13.97 24.88 21.58
N HIS A 9 -12.89 24.34 22.16
CA HIS A 9 -11.52 24.79 21.86
C HIS A 9 -10.61 23.64 21.42
N LEU A 10 -10.07 23.74 20.20
CA LEU A 10 -9.00 22.85 19.73
C LEU A 10 -7.65 23.40 20.18
N SER A 11 -6.79 22.53 20.73
CA SER A 11 -5.40 22.89 20.99
C SER A 11 -4.72 23.33 19.67
N ALA A 12 -3.85 24.33 19.72
CA ALA A 12 -3.00 24.70 18.57
C ALA A 12 -2.17 23.50 18.06
N LEU A 13 -1.90 22.51 18.93
CA LEU A 13 -1.20 21.28 18.58
C LEU A 13 -2.12 20.18 18.04
N PHE A 14 -3.43 20.40 17.97
CA PHE A 14 -4.40 19.41 17.51
C PHE A 14 -4.09 18.97 16.07
N SER A 15 -4.05 19.92 15.14
CA SER A 15 -3.80 19.65 13.72
C SER A 15 -2.51 18.85 13.49
N PRO A 16 -1.32 19.32 13.93
CA PRO A 16 -0.08 18.60 13.67
C PRO A 16 -0.06 17.21 14.34
N ARG A 17 -0.63 17.05 15.54
CA ARG A 17 -0.71 15.74 16.20
C ARG A 17 -1.66 14.79 15.47
N PHE A 18 -2.83 15.29 15.08
CA PHE A 18 -3.84 14.52 14.36
C PHE A 18 -3.28 14.02 13.03
N PHE A 19 -2.77 14.90 12.18
CA PHE A 19 -2.25 14.52 10.88
C PHE A 19 -1.01 13.64 10.98
N ARG A 20 -0.13 13.84 11.98
CA ARG A 20 0.99 12.92 12.24
C ARG A 20 0.51 11.51 12.59
N ALA A 21 -0.48 11.40 13.47
CA ALA A 21 -1.04 10.10 13.85
C ALA A 21 -1.79 9.42 12.69
N GLN A 22 -2.45 10.19 11.82
CA GLN A 22 -3.09 9.66 10.62
C GLN A 22 -2.07 9.22 9.56
N ALA A 23 -1.01 10.00 9.35
CA ALA A 23 0.05 9.67 8.41
C ALA A 23 0.69 8.31 8.74
N GLN A 24 0.93 8.02 10.02
CA GLN A 24 1.46 6.71 10.45
C GLN A 24 0.63 5.51 9.96
N ARG A 25 -0.68 5.69 9.73
CA ARG A 25 -1.58 4.62 9.30
C ARG A 25 -1.84 4.62 7.80
N ASN A 26 -1.98 5.81 7.23
CA ASN A 26 -2.52 5.98 5.88
C ASN A 26 -1.46 6.31 4.83
N GLN A 27 -0.25 6.71 5.23
CA GLN A 27 0.79 7.15 4.29
C GLN A 27 1.13 6.07 3.27
N SER A 28 1.26 4.80 3.71
CA SER A 28 1.60 3.70 2.81
C SER A 28 0.52 3.47 1.76
N MET A 29 -0.76 3.60 2.13
CA MET A 29 -1.89 3.49 1.22
C MET A 29 -1.93 4.65 0.23
N TRP A 30 -1.72 5.87 0.72
CA TRP A 30 -1.64 7.06 -0.12
C TRP A 30 -0.51 6.96 -1.14
N SER A 31 0.70 6.64 -0.68
CA SER A 31 1.88 6.50 -1.55
C SER A 31 1.70 5.40 -2.59
N PHE A 32 1.11 4.26 -2.23
CA PHE A 32 0.87 3.18 -3.19
C PHE A 32 -0.17 3.55 -4.24
N ASN A 33 -1.30 4.14 -3.84
CA ASN A 33 -2.33 4.58 -4.79
C ASN A 33 -1.78 5.64 -5.75
N LYS A 34 -1.06 6.64 -5.24
CA LYS A 34 -0.39 7.63 -6.08
C LYS A 34 0.58 6.98 -7.08
N ALA A 35 1.37 6.00 -6.61
CA ALA A 35 2.27 5.27 -7.49
C ALA A 35 1.53 4.52 -8.60
N LEU A 36 0.32 4.00 -8.34
CA LEU A 36 -0.52 3.37 -9.37
C LEU A 36 -1.05 4.40 -10.37
N ASP A 37 -1.44 5.60 -9.93
CA ASP A 37 -1.91 6.66 -10.82
C ASP A 37 -0.80 7.10 -11.79
N TYR A 38 0.46 7.11 -11.33
CA TYR A 38 1.62 7.42 -12.18
C TYR A 38 1.95 6.33 -13.22
N ALA A 39 1.18 5.22 -13.26
CA ALA A 39 1.27 4.25 -14.34
C ALA A 39 0.66 4.76 -15.66
N TYR A 40 -0.22 5.77 -15.60
CA TYR A 40 -0.91 6.28 -16.78
C TYR A 40 -0.14 7.46 -17.38
N PRO A 41 0.11 7.47 -18.71
CA PRO A 41 0.84 8.56 -19.37
C PRO A 41 0.07 9.89 -19.34
N THR A 42 -1.23 9.85 -19.03
CA THR A 42 -2.11 11.02 -18.91
C THR A 42 -2.10 11.65 -17.53
N THR A 43 -1.46 11.03 -16.54
CA THR A 43 -1.43 11.56 -15.17
C THR A 43 -0.45 12.71 -15.09
N GLU A 44 -0.88 13.83 -14.49
CA GLU A 44 0.01 14.93 -14.14
C GLU A 44 0.67 14.65 -12.78
N PRO A 45 2.01 14.52 -12.71
CA PRO A 45 2.70 14.28 -11.44
C PRO A 45 2.59 15.49 -10.49
N ALA A 46 2.63 15.23 -9.19
CA ALA A 46 2.77 16.28 -8.19
C ALA A 46 4.07 17.07 -8.40
N ALA A 47 4.09 18.32 -7.93
CA ALA A 47 5.25 19.20 -8.06
C ALA A 47 6.53 18.53 -7.54
N GLY A 48 7.56 18.47 -8.39
CA GLY A 48 8.85 17.85 -8.07
C GLY A 48 8.90 16.33 -8.29
N GLU A 49 7.81 15.71 -8.73
CA GLU A 49 7.74 14.28 -9.06
C GLU A 49 7.60 14.06 -10.57
N THR A 50 7.75 12.81 -10.99
CA THR A 50 7.67 12.33 -12.36
C THR A 50 6.80 11.08 -12.43
N LEU A 51 6.43 10.65 -13.64
CA LEU A 51 5.75 9.36 -13.84
C LEU A 51 6.61 8.16 -13.39
N GLU A 52 7.93 8.31 -13.28
CA GLU A 52 8.83 7.25 -12.82
C GLU A 52 8.77 7.06 -11.29
N ASP A 53 8.24 8.03 -10.55
CA ASP A 53 8.06 7.89 -9.11
C ASP A 53 7.13 6.73 -8.78
N GLY A 54 7.56 5.89 -7.84
CA GLY A 54 6.84 4.68 -7.46
C GLY A 54 6.94 3.52 -8.45
N ARG A 55 7.81 3.57 -9.48
CA ARG A 55 8.01 2.45 -10.44
C ARG A 55 8.27 1.11 -9.76
N PHE A 56 9.11 1.07 -8.74
CA PHE A 56 9.38 -0.15 -7.97
C PHE A 56 8.13 -0.67 -7.24
N ALA A 57 7.37 0.21 -6.61
CA ALA A 57 6.12 -0.16 -5.95
C ALA A 57 5.09 -0.72 -6.94
N ARG A 58 4.97 -0.11 -8.14
CA ARG A 58 4.15 -0.63 -9.23
C ARG A 58 4.61 -2.01 -9.67
N TRP A 59 5.93 -2.21 -9.83
CA TRP A 59 6.50 -3.50 -10.21
C TRP A 59 6.20 -4.58 -9.16
N MET A 60 6.43 -4.29 -7.87
CA MET A 60 6.08 -5.20 -6.77
C MET A 60 4.58 -5.52 -6.75
N GLY A 61 3.72 -4.52 -6.96
CA GLY A 61 2.28 -4.73 -7.07
C GLY A 61 1.91 -5.71 -8.19
N ARG A 62 2.56 -5.59 -9.35
CA ARG A 62 2.38 -6.57 -10.45
C ARG A 62 2.83 -7.97 -10.03
N VAL A 63 4.03 -8.12 -9.44
CA VAL A 63 4.55 -9.43 -8.98
C VAL A 63 3.57 -10.12 -8.03
N PHE A 64 2.95 -9.37 -7.10
CA PHE A 64 1.95 -9.89 -6.19
C PHE A 64 0.65 -10.30 -6.89
N MET A 65 0.08 -9.41 -7.70
CA MET A 65 -1.17 -9.71 -8.42
C MET A 65 -1.02 -10.96 -9.29
N GLN A 66 0.10 -11.04 -9.98
CA GLN A 66 0.47 -12.16 -10.83
C GLN A 66 0.63 -13.48 -10.06
N ALA A 67 1.21 -13.46 -8.86
CA ALA A 67 1.23 -14.64 -8.00
C ALA A 67 -0.18 -15.07 -7.57
N GLY A 68 -1.08 -14.10 -7.33
CA GLY A 68 -2.47 -14.37 -6.97
C GLY A 68 -3.29 -15.03 -8.08
N GLU A 69 -2.88 -14.91 -9.35
CA GLU A 69 -3.56 -15.57 -10.47
C GLU A 69 -3.43 -17.10 -10.43
N VAL A 70 -2.32 -17.62 -9.86
CA VAL A 70 -2.01 -19.06 -9.82
C VAL A 70 -2.04 -19.66 -8.42
N ASP A 71 -1.91 -18.85 -7.36
CA ASP A 71 -1.95 -19.30 -5.98
C ASP A 71 -3.16 -18.70 -5.22
N LYS A 72 -4.16 -19.55 -4.92
CA LYS A 72 -5.40 -19.16 -4.20
C LYS A 72 -5.15 -18.59 -2.81
N ARG A 73 -4.10 -19.03 -2.11
CA ARG A 73 -3.77 -18.49 -0.78
C ARG A 73 -3.21 -17.08 -0.91
N VAL A 74 -2.33 -16.84 -1.88
CA VAL A 74 -1.83 -15.50 -2.19
C VAL A 74 -2.98 -14.59 -2.58
N ALA A 75 -3.86 -15.04 -3.48
CA ALA A 75 -5.06 -14.29 -3.88
C ALA A 75 -5.94 -13.88 -2.69
N HIS A 76 -6.21 -14.82 -1.77
CA HIS A 76 -6.99 -14.55 -0.57
C HIS A 76 -6.34 -13.51 0.35
N VAL A 77 -5.02 -13.60 0.56
CA VAL A 77 -4.30 -12.61 1.38
C VAL A 77 -4.31 -11.23 0.72
N LEU A 78 -4.13 -11.15 -0.60
CA LEU A 78 -4.23 -9.89 -1.34
C LEU A 78 -5.64 -9.28 -1.25
N TRP A 79 -6.67 -10.12 -1.34
CA TRP A 79 -8.05 -9.69 -1.16
C TRP A 79 -8.29 -9.12 0.24
N LEU A 80 -7.86 -9.83 1.29
CA LEU A 80 -7.95 -9.34 2.68
C LEU A 80 -7.19 -8.01 2.85
N ARG A 81 -6.00 -7.91 2.24
CA ARG A 81 -5.19 -6.70 2.34
C ARG A 81 -5.86 -5.51 1.65
N ARG A 82 -6.45 -5.72 0.47
CA ARG A 82 -7.18 -4.70 -0.29
C ARG A 82 -8.40 -4.17 0.48
N HIS A 83 -9.04 -5.03 1.28
CA HIS A 83 -10.16 -4.66 2.14
C HIS A 83 -9.74 -4.19 3.55
N LEU A 84 -8.44 -3.98 3.77
CA LEU A 84 -7.89 -3.52 5.05
C LEU A 84 -8.17 -4.47 6.24
N LEU A 85 -8.47 -5.74 5.97
CA LEU A 85 -8.75 -6.76 6.99
C LEU A 85 -7.48 -7.37 7.58
N VAL A 86 -6.33 -7.16 6.94
CA VAL A 86 -5.01 -7.57 7.43
C VAL A 86 -3.98 -6.46 7.22
N SER A 87 -2.95 -6.45 8.08
CA SER A 87 -1.82 -5.53 7.98
C SER A 87 -1.02 -5.77 6.69
N GLY A 88 -0.41 -4.72 6.14
CA GLY A 88 0.54 -4.83 5.03
C GLY A 88 1.75 -5.71 5.35
N ALA A 89 2.11 -5.83 6.63
CA ALA A 89 3.20 -6.70 7.07
C ALA A 89 3.00 -8.18 6.72
N VAL A 90 1.76 -8.61 6.47
CA VAL A 90 1.47 -9.99 6.03
C VAL A 90 2.15 -10.33 4.71
N LEU A 91 2.42 -9.34 3.86
CA LEU A 91 3.12 -9.53 2.57
C LEU A 91 4.60 -9.86 2.75
N LEU A 92 5.13 -9.65 3.96
CA LEU A 92 6.51 -9.99 4.34
C LEU A 92 6.59 -11.28 5.16
N ASP A 93 5.45 -11.97 5.37
CA ASP A 93 5.44 -13.28 5.99
C ASP A 93 6.33 -14.25 5.18
N PRO A 94 7.33 -14.92 5.79
CA PRO A 94 8.29 -15.72 5.04
C PRO A 94 7.63 -16.80 4.18
N PHE A 95 6.57 -17.43 4.68
CA PHE A 95 5.85 -18.45 3.94
C PHE A 95 5.11 -17.86 2.74
N LEU A 96 4.45 -16.71 2.93
CA LEU A 96 3.80 -16.02 1.81
C LEU A 96 4.80 -15.53 0.76
N VAL A 97 5.97 -15.03 1.17
CA VAL A 97 7.05 -14.60 0.26
C VAL A 97 7.53 -15.77 -0.59
N VAL A 98 7.76 -16.93 0.01
CA VAL A 98 8.14 -18.15 -0.72
C VAL A 98 7.06 -18.54 -1.73
N ARG A 99 5.78 -18.49 -1.35
CA ARG A 99 4.66 -18.79 -2.27
C ARG A 99 4.59 -17.81 -3.43
N ILE A 100 4.77 -16.52 -3.17
CA ILE A 100 4.78 -15.48 -4.21
C ILE A 100 5.93 -15.73 -5.20
N ALA A 101 7.13 -16.03 -4.69
CA ALA A 101 8.28 -16.34 -5.52
C ALA A 101 8.03 -17.59 -6.37
N TRP A 102 7.56 -18.67 -5.75
CA TRP A 102 7.26 -19.94 -6.42
C TRP A 102 6.17 -19.80 -7.48
N ALA A 103 5.06 -19.11 -7.17
CA ALA A 103 3.97 -18.81 -8.10
C ALA A 103 4.47 -18.08 -9.36
N ASN A 104 5.38 -17.11 -9.19
CA ASN A 104 5.98 -16.40 -10.32
C ASN A 104 6.95 -17.28 -11.13
N ILE A 105 7.70 -18.17 -10.47
CA ILE A 105 8.56 -19.15 -11.14
C ILE A 105 7.71 -20.11 -11.99
N GLN A 106 6.67 -20.71 -11.41
CA GLN A 106 5.77 -21.62 -12.13
C GLN A 106 5.22 -20.96 -13.39
N ARG A 107 4.68 -19.75 -13.23
CA ARG A 107 4.13 -18.97 -14.35
C ARG A 107 5.16 -18.61 -15.43
N ALA A 108 6.43 -18.48 -15.08
CA ALA A 108 7.51 -18.24 -16.04
C ALA A 108 7.93 -19.51 -16.80
N LEU A 109 7.67 -20.69 -16.24
CA LEU A 109 8.03 -21.99 -16.81
C LEU A 109 6.93 -22.61 -17.68
N GLY A 110 5.67 -22.20 -17.52
CA GLY A 110 4.51 -22.71 -18.26
C GLY A 110 3.63 -23.59 -17.40
#